data_AF-A0A4R6EMC6-F1
#
_entry.id   AF-A0A4R6EMC6-F1
#
_cell.length_a   1.000
_cell.length_b   1.000
_cell.length_c   1.000
_cell.angle_alpha   90.00
_cell.angle_beta   90.00
_cell.angle_gamma   90.00
#
_symmetry.space_group_name_H-M   'P 1'
#
loop_
_entity.id
_entity.type
_entity.pdbx_description
1 polymer ?
#
loop_
_entity_poly.entity_id
_entity_poly.type
_entity_poly.pdbx_seq_one_letter_code
_entity_poly.pdbx_strand_id
1 'polypeptide(L)'
;MLDLLFRKMGYVPAASASLVDDSPAPAAPSPPPHRRDEASFDFSVARHDDLCFYYDDGDDTYSYAVGRPDWAPLAIAGLKLPQTDKCDRMVLESVASRLWIAQGACVLESWREANAGVFDTLRKSVDGFGLPDTSTIHASDPERKNVTLLGTAEMASLFDVCWQRARIESPVFFLANSRAYITLATHHAMRGASDSAEHALERALDWLAVWFESRGMGIDRARRLVNIPGYEPLFHRTSQGI
;
A
#
# COMPACT_ATOMS: atom_id res chain seq x y z
N MET A 1 -30.70 -50.70 -33.76
CA MET A 1 -30.49 -50.25 -35.16
C MET A 1 -31.38 -49.05 -35.53
N LEU A 2 -32.55 -48.86 -34.89
CA LEU A 2 -33.39 -47.67 -35.07
C LEU A 2 -32.85 -46.39 -34.40
N ASP A 3 -32.07 -46.49 -33.31
CA ASP A 3 -31.52 -45.33 -32.58
C ASP A 3 -30.51 -44.48 -33.38
N LEU A 4 -29.79 -45.10 -34.31
CA LEU A 4 -28.84 -44.41 -35.18
C LEU A 4 -29.54 -43.57 -36.27
N LEU A 5 -30.79 -43.90 -36.61
CA LEU A 5 -31.62 -43.16 -37.54
C LEU A 5 -32.30 -41.94 -36.87
N PHE A 6 -32.72 -42.06 -35.61
CA PHE A 6 -33.34 -40.94 -34.88
C PHE A 6 -32.36 -39.79 -34.58
N ARG A 7 -31.10 -40.11 -34.28
CA ARG A 7 -30.05 -39.09 -34.05
C ARG A 7 -29.66 -38.30 -35.31
N LYS A 8 -29.83 -38.87 -36.51
CA LYS A 8 -29.48 -38.22 -37.77
C LYS A 8 -30.55 -37.26 -38.30
N MET A 9 -31.76 -37.32 -37.74
CA MET A 9 -32.92 -36.51 -38.14
C MET A 9 -33.23 -35.37 -37.16
N GLY A 10 -32.35 -35.09 -36.18
CA GLY A 10 -32.51 -33.97 -35.25
C GLY A 10 -33.66 -34.14 -34.24
N TYR A 11 -34.12 -35.37 -34.00
CA TYR A 11 -35.23 -35.65 -33.09
C TYR A 11 -34.71 -35.88 -31.67
N VAL A 12 -34.95 -34.94 -30.76
CA VAL A 12 -34.79 -35.12 -29.31
C VAL A 12 -36.17 -35.51 -28.75
N PRO A 13 -36.32 -36.62 -28.01
CA PRO A 13 -37.59 -36.98 -27.42
C PRO A 13 -38.05 -35.91 -26.45
N ALA A 14 -39.19 -35.29 -26.74
CA ALA A 14 -39.91 -34.41 -25.84
C ALA A 14 -40.56 -35.26 -24.74
N ALA A 15 -39.78 -35.71 -23.77
CA ALA A 15 -40.32 -36.29 -22.55
C ALA A 15 -39.39 -36.02 -21.37
N SER A 16 -39.91 -35.21 -20.46
CA SER A 16 -39.49 -35.05 -19.06
C SER A 16 -38.36 -34.06 -18.82
N ALA A 17 -38.64 -32.80 -19.18
CA ALA A 17 -38.34 -31.68 -18.31
C ALA A 17 -38.85 -32.01 -16.89
N SER A 18 -37.94 -32.45 -16.02
CA SER A 18 -38.20 -32.54 -14.58
C SER A 18 -37.63 -31.30 -13.93
N LEU A 19 -38.55 -30.50 -13.40
CA LEU A 19 -38.36 -29.37 -12.52
C LEU A 19 -37.39 -29.71 -11.38
N VAL A 20 -36.33 -28.89 -11.25
CA VAL A 20 -35.78 -28.22 -10.06
C VAL A 20 -34.34 -27.89 -10.41
N ASP A 21 -34.12 -26.65 -10.83
CA ASP A 21 -32.80 -26.07 -10.97
C ASP A 21 -32.33 -25.70 -9.55
N ASP A 22 -31.87 -26.69 -8.79
CA ASP A 22 -31.01 -26.43 -7.62
C ASP A 22 -29.63 -26.02 -8.16
N SER A 23 -29.61 -24.87 -8.83
CA SER A 23 -28.38 -24.14 -9.09
C SER A 23 -27.82 -23.81 -7.70
N PRO A 24 -26.68 -24.39 -7.27
CA PRO A 24 -26.05 -23.97 -6.03
C PRO A 24 -25.84 -22.47 -6.14
N ALA A 25 -26.23 -21.73 -5.09
CA ALA A 25 -26.03 -20.29 -5.02
C ALA A 25 -24.60 -19.98 -5.52
N PRO A 26 -24.43 -19.00 -6.44
CA PRO A 26 -23.11 -18.69 -6.98
C PRO A 26 -22.15 -18.55 -5.81
N ALA A 27 -21.12 -19.40 -5.79
CA ALA A 27 -20.11 -19.37 -4.74
C ALA A 27 -19.67 -17.91 -4.59
N ALA A 28 -19.70 -17.42 -3.34
CA ALA A 28 -19.30 -16.04 -3.07
C ALA A 28 -17.95 -15.78 -3.76
N PRO A 29 -17.81 -14.66 -4.50
CA PRO A 29 -16.60 -14.42 -5.27
C PRO A 29 -15.41 -14.49 -4.33
N SER A 30 -14.42 -15.31 -4.69
CA SER A 30 -13.18 -15.43 -3.92
C SER A 30 -12.59 -14.04 -3.70
N PRO A 31 -12.09 -13.72 -2.49
CA PRO A 31 -11.50 -12.42 -2.23
C PRO A 31 -10.33 -12.17 -3.18
N PRO A 32 -10.07 -10.91 -3.56
CA PRO A 32 -8.96 -10.57 -4.42
C PRO A 32 -7.64 -11.03 -3.77
N PRO A 33 -6.59 -11.35 -4.57
CA PRO A 33 -5.33 -11.89 -4.08
C PRO A 33 -4.74 -11.19 -2.85
N HIS A 34 -4.80 -9.85 -2.81
CA HIS A 34 -4.27 -9.04 -1.72
C HIS A 34 -5.08 -9.09 -0.42
N ARG A 35 -6.27 -9.70 -0.41
CA ARG A 35 -7.14 -9.82 0.77
C ARG A 35 -7.34 -11.24 1.27
N ARG A 36 -6.70 -12.22 0.63
CA ARG A 36 -6.90 -13.64 0.95
C ARG A 36 -6.64 -13.97 2.42
N ASP A 37 -5.62 -13.33 3.01
CA ASP A 37 -5.18 -13.61 4.36
C ASP A 37 -5.80 -12.68 5.43
N GLU A 38 -6.73 -11.79 5.03
CA GLU A 38 -7.35 -10.78 5.92
C GLU A 38 -7.96 -11.40 7.19
N ALA A 39 -8.74 -12.47 7.03
CA ALA A 39 -9.43 -13.11 8.14
C ALA A 39 -8.48 -13.74 9.18
N SER A 40 -7.21 -13.97 8.81
CA SER A 40 -6.21 -14.57 9.69
C SER A 40 -5.31 -13.54 10.39
N PHE A 41 -5.41 -12.26 10.03
CA PHE A 41 -4.51 -11.24 10.55
C PHE A 41 -5.03 -10.61 11.84
N ASP A 42 -4.22 -10.66 12.91
CA ASP A 42 -4.58 -10.07 14.20
C ASP A 42 -3.87 -8.73 14.45
N PHE A 43 -4.62 -7.64 14.27
CA PHE A 43 -4.13 -6.28 14.56
C PHE A 43 -3.86 -5.99 16.04
N SER A 44 -4.35 -6.81 16.98
CA SER A 44 -4.19 -6.56 18.41
C SER A 44 -2.79 -6.91 18.92
N VAL A 45 -2.14 -7.88 18.27
CA VAL A 45 -0.77 -8.32 18.59
C VAL A 45 0.27 -7.76 17.64
N ALA A 46 -0.17 -7.21 16.49
CA ALA A 46 0.72 -6.69 15.47
C ALA A 46 1.52 -5.47 15.94
N ARG A 47 2.81 -5.48 15.64
CA ARG A 47 3.66 -4.29 15.65
C ARG A 47 3.49 -3.54 14.34
N HIS A 48 4.01 -2.32 14.23
CA HIS A 48 4.00 -1.58 12.97
C HIS A 48 5.30 -0.81 12.74
N ASP A 49 5.58 -0.58 11.48
CA ASP A 49 6.59 0.37 10.99
C ASP A 49 5.93 1.43 10.09
N ASP A 50 6.70 2.10 9.24
CA ASP A 50 6.22 3.15 8.33
C ASP A 50 5.31 2.65 7.21
N LEU A 51 5.38 1.36 6.89
CA LEU A 51 4.73 0.75 5.72
C LEU A 51 3.68 -0.27 6.09
N CYS A 52 3.87 -1.03 7.18
CA CYS A 52 3.02 -2.17 7.47
C CYS A 52 2.88 -2.49 8.96
N PHE A 53 1.84 -3.27 9.25
CA PHE A 53 1.69 -4.05 10.47
C PHE A 53 2.31 -5.42 10.26
N TYR A 54 2.91 -5.98 11.30
CA TYR A 54 3.52 -7.30 11.24
C TYR A 54 3.64 -7.98 12.60
N TYR A 55 3.68 -9.31 12.58
CA TYR A 55 4.05 -10.13 13.72
C TYR A 55 4.59 -11.49 13.24
N ASP A 56 5.29 -12.16 14.15
CA ASP A 56 5.78 -13.53 13.98
C ASP A 56 4.67 -14.48 14.43
N ASP A 57 4.20 -15.33 13.51
CA ASP A 57 3.18 -16.37 13.76
C ASP A 57 3.78 -17.61 14.44
N GLY A 58 5.11 -17.67 14.61
CA GLY A 58 5.84 -18.88 14.94
C GLY A 58 6.18 -19.70 13.69
N ASP A 59 6.96 -20.76 13.87
CA ASP A 59 7.37 -21.69 12.80
C ASP A 59 7.92 -20.97 11.55
N ASP A 60 8.79 -19.97 11.77
CA ASP A 60 9.42 -19.15 10.74
C ASP A 60 8.41 -18.44 9.80
N THR A 61 7.17 -18.25 10.25
CA THR A 61 6.11 -17.60 9.48
C THR A 61 5.87 -16.20 9.97
N TYR A 62 5.86 -15.23 9.05
CA TYR A 62 5.56 -13.83 9.33
C TYR A 62 4.28 -13.42 8.63
N SER A 63 3.41 -12.75 9.38
CA SER A 63 2.17 -12.16 8.89
C SER A 63 2.33 -10.65 8.72
N TYR A 64 1.85 -10.13 7.60
CA TYR A 64 1.94 -8.72 7.22
C TYR A 64 0.59 -8.14 6.79
N ALA A 65 0.35 -6.87 7.15
CA ALA A 65 -0.75 -6.07 6.62
C ALA A 65 -0.27 -4.66 6.23
N VAL A 66 -0.48 -4.24 5.00
CA VAL A 66 -0.20 -2.87 4.54
C VAL A 66 -1.47 -2.04 4.74
N GLY A 67 -1.51 -1.29 5.85
CA GLY A 67 -2.67 -0.50 6.27
C GLY A 67 -3.80 -1.34 6.89
N ARG A 68 -5.00 -0.75 6.93
CA ARG A 68 -6.27 -1.39 7.32
C ARG A 68 -7.38 -0.84 6.43
N PRO A 69 -8.59 -1.43 6.40
CA PRO A 69 -9.68 -0.93 5.56
C PRO A 69 -9.91 0.57 5.78
N ASP A 70 -9.95 1.36 4.70
CA ASP A 70 -10.07 2.84 4.68
C ASP A 70 -8.88 3.62 5.28
N TRP A 71 -7.77 2.96 5.62
CA TRP A 71 -6.61 3.64 6.21
C TRP A 71 -5.29 3.17 5.58
N ALA A 72 -4.69 4.05 4.80
CA ALA A 72 -3.38 3.85 4.20
C ALA A 72 -2.24 4.26 5.15
N PRO A 73 -1.08 3.60 5.09
CA PRO A 73 0.15 4.11 5.70
C PRO A 73 0.50 5.51 5.16
N LEU A 74 0.89 6.41 6.07
CA LEU A 74 1.29 7.78 5.71
C LEU A 74 2.39 7.79 4.67
N ALA A 75 3.38 6.91 4.78
CA ALA A 75 4.45 6.78 3.80
C ALA A 75 3.93 6.52 2.37
N ILE A 76 2.96 5.63 2.24
CA ILE A 76 2.36 5.29 0.95
C ILE A 76 1.55 6.49 0.44
N ALA A 77 0.73 7.11 1.28
CA ALA A 77 -0.03 8.29 0.88
C ALA A 77 0.88 9.44 0.43
N GLY A 78 1.99 9.68 1.12
CA GLY A 78 2.99 10.69 0.77
C GLY A 78 3.65 10.44 -0.57
N LEU A 79 4.09 9.20 -0.83
CA LEU A 79 4.66 8.81 -2.13
C LEU A 79 3.61 8.79 -3.26
N LYS A 80 2.32 8.70 -2.94
CA LYS A 80 1.23 8.74 -3.93
C LYS A 80 0.69 10.15 -4.20
N LEU A 81 1.19 11.18 -3.51
CA LEU A 81 0.88 12.58 -3.80
C LEU A 81 1.35 13.05 -5.19
N PRO A 82 2.60 12.79 -5.63
CA PRO A 82 3.00 13.12 -6.99
C PRO A 82 2.48 12.06 -7.98
N GLN A 83 1.93 12.50 -9.11
CA GLN A 83 1.56 11.59 -10.21
C GLN A 83 2.78 11.27 -11.06
N THR A 84 3.68 10.43 -10.53
CA THR A 84 4.92 10.03 -11.21
C THR A 84 5.14 8.53 -11.12
N ASP A 85 5.53 7.92 -12.24
CA ASP A 85 5.90 6.50 -12.33
C ASP A 85 7.04 6.14 -11.35
N LYS A 86 7.92 7.11 -11.07
CA LYS A 86 9.00 6.97 -10.09
C LYS A 86 8.46 6.63 -8.71
N CYS A 87 7.54 7.44 -8.17
CA CYS A 87 7.03 7.23 -6.82
C CYS A 87 6.13 6.00 -6.73
N ASP A 88 5.41 5.67 -7.81
CA ASP A 88 4.68 4.42 -7.90
C ASP A 88 5.60 3.20 -7.81
N ARG A 89 6.72 3.20 -8.54
CA ARG A 89 7.75 2.16 -8.43
C ARG A 89 8.36 2.10 -7.03
N MET A 90 8.62 3.24 -6.40
CA MET A 90 9.17 3.29 -5.04
C MET A 90 8.24 2.63 -4.03
N VAL A 91 6.93 2.88 -4.11
CA VAL A 91 5.93 2.22 -3.25
C VAL A 91 5.95 0.71 -3.46
N LEU A 92 5.86 0.25 -4.71
CA LEU A 92 5.81 -1.17 -5.02
C LEU A 92 7.09 -1.89 -4.57
N GLU A 93 8.25 -1.28 -4.80
CA GLU A 93 9.54 -1.84 -4.38
C GLU A 93 9.66 -1.90 -2.86
N SER A 94 9.27 -0.83 -2.17
CA SER A 94 9.36 -0.78 -0.71
C SER A 94 8.45 -1.82 -0.06
N VAL A 95 7.21 -1.97 -0.56
CA VAL A 95 6.28 -3.00 -0.08
C VAL A 95 6.80 -4.40 -0.41
N ALA A 96 7.21 -4.64 -1.66
CA ALA A 96 7.72 -5.94 -2.08
C ALA A 96 8.94 -6.38 -1.28
N SER A 97 9.91 -5.47 -1.09
CA SER A 97 11.11 -5.73 -0.30
C SER A 97 10.77 -6.01 1.17
N ARG A 98 9.88 -5.21 1.76
CA ARG A 98 9.51 -5.33 3.17
C ARG A 98 8.74 -6.61 3.50
N LEU A 99 7.90 -7.07 2.58
CA LEU A 99 7.05 -8.26 2.74
C LEU A 99 7.67 -9.53 2.12
N TRP A 100 8.87 -9.44 1.53
CA TRP A 100 9.50 -10.51 0.75
C TRP A 100 8.63 -11.07 -0.39
N ILE A 101 7.90 -10.18 -1.06
CA ILE A 101 7.10 -10.51 -2.23
C ILE A 101 7.94 -10.29 -3.49
N ALA A 102 7.92 -11.25 -4.42
CA ALA A 102 8.58 -11.09 -5.70
C ALA A 102 7.96 -9.93 -6.52
N GLN A 103 8.80 -9.17 -7.24
CA GLN A 103 8.31 -8.13 -8.14
C GLN A 103 7.36 -8.72 -9.19
N GLY A 104 6.22 -8.05 -9.42
CA GLY A 104 5.18 -8.53 -10.34
C GLY A 104 4.31 -9.68 -9.81
N ALA A 105 4.43 -10.04 -8.53
CA ALA A 105 3.52 -11.02 -7.94
C ALA A 105 2.07 -10.56 -8.00
N CYS A 106 1.16 -11.49 -8.29
CA CYS A 106 -0.28 -11.23 -8.45
C CYS A 106 -0.90 -10.51 -7.23
N VAL A 107 -0.40 -10.78 -6.01
CA VAL A 107 -0.83 -10.09 -4.79
C VAL A 107 -0.54 -8.59 -4.83
N LEU A 108 0.64 -8.19 -5.30
CA LEU A 108 1.07 -6.79 -5.34
C LEU A 108 0.38 -6.02 -6.46
N GLU A 109 0.24 -6.64 -7.63
CA GLU A 109 -0.48 -6.07 -8.77
C GLU A 109 -1.96 -5.86 -8.45
N SER A 110 -2.59 -6.87 -7.82
CA SER A 110 -3.98 -6.77 -7.38
C SER A 110 -4.20 -5.64 -6.37
N TRP A 111 -3.29 -5.46 -5.42
CA TRP A 111 -3.37 -4.36 -4.46
C TRP A 111 -3.15 -2.98 -5.12
N ARG A 112 -2.21 -2.89 -6.07
CA ARG A 112 -1.96 -1.66 -6.84
C ARG A 112 -3.20 -1.23 -7.61
N GLU A 113 -3.83 -2.18 -8.31
CA GLU A 113 -5.01 -1.93 -9.13
C GLU A 113 -6.21 -1.51 -8.29
N ALA A 114 -6.46 -2.19 -7.17
CA ALA A 114 -7.56 -1.86 -6.26
C ALA A 114 -7.47 -0.42 -5.71
N ASN A 115 -6.26 0.06 -5.45
CA ASN A 115 -6.04 1.37 -4.83
C ASN A 115 -5.75 2.51 -5.81
N ALA A 116 -5.63 2.24 -7.12
CA ALA A 116 -5.26 3.27 -8.10
C ALA A 116 -6.27 4.44 -8.11
N GLY A 117 -7.56 4.15 -8.25
CA GLY A 117 -8.62 5.17 -8.25
C GLY A 117 -8.77 5.90 -6.91
N VAL A 118 -8.43 5.24 -5.81
CA VAL A 118 -8.48 5.81 -4.45
C VAL A 118 -7.39 6.88 -4.30
N PHE A 119 -6.17 6.60 -4.73
CA PHE A 119 -5.07 7.59 -4.71
C PHE A 119 -5.27 8.71 -5.73
N ASP A 120 -5.89 8.44 -6.88
CA ASP A 120 -6.30 9.50 -7.82
C ASP A 120 -7.31 10.46 -7.18
N THR A 121 -8.25 9.93 -6.40
CA THR A 121 -9.26 10.71 -5.68
C THR A 121 -8.64 11.51 -4.53
N LEU A 122 -7.71 10.89 -3.78
CA LEU A 122 -6.92 11.57 -2.76
C LEU A 122 -6.27 12.83 -3.33
N ARG A 123 -5.51 12.71 -4.43
CA ARG A 123 -4.80 13.84 -5.05
C ARG A 123 -5.75 14.99 -5.40
N LYS A 124 -6.85 14.67 -6.08
CA LYS A 124 -7.88 15.67 -6.44
C LYS A 124 -8.50 16.33 -5.21
N SER A 125 -8.70 15.59 -4.13
CA SER A 125 -9.28 16.13 -2.90
C SER A 125 -8.33 17.10 -2.21
N VAL A 126 -7.04 16.73 -2.04
CA VAL A 126 -6.06 17.57 -1.34
C VAL A 126 -5.67 18.83 -2.11
N ASP A 127 -5.77 18.81 -3.44
CA ASP A 127 -5.60 20.00 -4.29
C ASP A 127 -6.82 20.92 -4.23
N GLY A 128 -8.01 20.37 -3.96
CA GLY A 128 -9.25 21.14 -3.80
C GLY A 128 -9.34 21.90 -2.48
N PHE A 129 -8.66 21.42 -1.44
CA PHE A 129 -8.45 22.18 -0.21
C PHE A 129 -7.42 23.27 -0.47
N GLY A 130 -7.90 24.50 -0.74
CA GLY A 130 -7.04 25.68 -0.80
C GLY A 130 -6.21 25.84 0.47
N LEU A 131 -5.16 26.67 0.42
CA LEU A 131 -4.32 26.92 1.58
C LEU A 131 -5.19 27.35 2.78
N PRO A 132 -5.00 26.74 3.96
CA PRO A 132 -5.78 27.10 5.14
C PRO A 132 -5.60 28.59 5.44
N ASP A 133 -6.69 29.27 5.83
CA ASP A 133 -6.63 30.68 6.18
C ASP A 133 -5.65 30.88 7.35
N THR A 134 -4.51 31.50 7.04
CA THR A 134 -3.38 31.74 7.96
C THR A 134 -3.77 32.44 9.26
N SER A 135 -4.94 33.11 9.29
CA SER A 135 -5.49 33.81 10.44
C SER A 135 -5.98 32.88 11.57
N THR A 136 -6.23 31.60 11.27
CA THR A 136 -6.78 30.62 12.24
C THR A 136 -5.73 29.69 12.85
N ILE A 137 -4.49 29.71 12.36
CA ILE A 137 -3.42 28.81 12.78
C ILE A 137 -2.70 29.39 13.99
N HIS A 138 -3.32 29.27 15.17
CA HIS A 138 -2.67 29.47 16.47
C HIS A 138 -1.87 28.24 16.87
N ALA A 139 -0.82 27.91 16.12
CA ALA A 139 0.16 26.92 16.54
C ALA A 139 1.26 27.63 17.34
N SER A 140 1.54 27.17 18.56
CA SER A 140 2.72 27.57 19.34
C SER A 140 4.04 27.08 18.71
N ASP A 141 3.94 26.24 17.69
CA ASP A 141 5.04 25.61 16.97
C ASP A 141 5.13 26.19 15.54
N PRO A 142 6.15 27.03 15.24
CA PRO A 142 6.31 27.66 13.93
C PRO A 142 6.60 26.64 12.83
N GLU A 143 7.16 25.47 13.16
CA GLU A 143 7.48 24.42 12.20
C GLU A 143 6.19 23.81 11.64
N ARG A 144 5.27 23.42 12.53
CA ARG A 144 3.95 22.89 12.15
C ARG A 144 3.14 23.91 11.35
N LYS A 145 3.21 25.19 11.72
CA LYS A 145 2.53 26.26 10.97
C LYS A 145 3.02 26.31 9.52
N ASN A 146 4.32 26.31 9.30
CA ASN A 146 4.88 26.41 7.94
C ASN A 146 4.54 25.19 7.09
N VAL A 147 4.55 23.99 7.68
CA VAL A 147 4.18 22.75 6.98
C VAL A 147 2.77 22.82 6.39
N THR A 148 1.80 23.37 7.12
CA THR A 148 0.41 23.50 6.60
C THR A 148 0.27 24.41 5.37
N LEU A 149 1.25 25.30 5.15
CA LEU A 149 1.26 26.25 4.05
C LEU A 149 1.89 25.67 2.77
N LEU A 150 2.50 24.49 2.85
CA LEU A 150 3.08 23.83 1.68
C LEU A 150 1.96 23.38 0.74
N GLY A 151 2.13 23.65 -0.55
CA GLY A 151 1.32 23.06 -1.60
C GLY A 151 1.58 21.54 -1.73
N THR A 152 0.68 20.83 -2.40
CA THR A 152 0.80 19.37 -2.62
C THR A 152 2.12 18.99 -3.29
N ALA A 153 2.54 19.73 -4.32
CA ALA A 153 3.78 19.47 -5.03
C ALA A 153 5.03 19.68 -4.14
N GLU A 154 5.00 20.68 -3.25
CA GLU A 154 6.11 20.97 -2.34
C GLU A 154 6.22 19.89 -1.26
N MET A 155 5.09 19.50 -0.65
CA MET A 155 5.05 18.44 0.34
C MET A 155 5.45 17.08 -0.27
N ALA A 156 4.97 16.77 -1.47
CA ALA A 156 5.36 15.59 -2.22
C ALA A 156 6.86 15.54 -2.50
N SER A 157 7.43 16.66 -2.97
CA SER A 157 8.86 16.75 -3.28
C SER A 157 9.73 16.63 -2.03
N LEU A 158 9.32 17.26 -0.93
CA LEU A 158 9.98 17.11 0.37
C LEU A 158 9.99 15.65 0.82
N PHE A 159 8.83 14.98 0.72
CA PHE A 159 8.69 13.60 1.15
C PHE A 159 9.51 12.63 0.28
N ASP A 160 9.46 12.78 -1.05
CA ASP A 160 10.27 11.97 -1.99
C ASP A 160 11.78 12.07 -1.68
N VAL A 161 12.28 13.30 -1.46
CA VAL A 161 13.70 13.52 -1.13
C VAL A 161 14.08 12.86 0.19
N CYS A 162 13.26 13.00 1.24
CA CYS A 162 13.51 12.35 2.52
C CYS A 162 13.47 10.82 2.39
N TRP A 163 12.50 10.28 1.67
CA TRP A 163 12.38 8.84 1.41
C TRP A 163 13.61 8.29 0.68
N GLN A 164 14.01 8.94 -0.41
CA GLN A 164 15.18 8.54 -1.20
C GLN A 164 16.46 8.52 -0.36
N ARG A 165 16.65 9.52 0.50
CA ARG A 165 17.84 9.61 1.37
C ARG A 165 17.85 8.57 2.48
N ALA A 166 16.69 8.18 2.99
CA ALA A 166 16.58 7.11 3.98
C ALA A 166 16.69 5.70 3.36
N ARG A 167 16.44 5.58 2.04
CA ARG A 167 16.41 4.31 1.30
C ARG A 167 17.46 4.29 0.18
N ILE A 168 18.71 4.60 0.52
CA ILE A 168 19.83 4.70 -0.44
C ILE A 168 20.03 3.41 -1.24
N GLU A 169 19.74 2.25 -0.64
CA GLU A 169 19.92 0.93 -1.26
C GLU A 169 18.82 0.55 -2.27
N SER A 170 17.77 1.38 -2.41
CA SER A 170 16.64 1.09 -3.29
C SER A 170 17.06 1.03 -4.77
N PRO A 171 16.88 -0.13 -5.45
CA PRO A 171 17.19 -0.26 -6.87
C PRO A 171 16.39 0.65 -7.81
N VAL A 172 15.30 1.31 -7.36
CA VAL A 172 14.65 2.38 -8.13
C VAL A 172 15.66 3.47 -8.52
N PHE A 173 16.56 3.84 -7.59
CA PHE A 173 17.50 4.93 -7.77
C PHE A 173 18.83 4.48 -8.35
N PHE A 174 19.23 3.25 -8.08
CA PHE A 174 20.47 2.68 -8.58
C PHE A 174 20.24 1.29 -9.16
N LEU A 175 20.11 1.23 -10.48
CA LEU A 175 19.76 0.00 -11.23
C LEU A 175 20.82 -1.12 -11.13
N ALA A 176 21.98 -0.87 -10.54
CA ALA A 176 23.10 -1.81 -10.49
C ALA A 176 23.74 -1.85 -9.09
N ASN A 177 23.15 -2.62 -8.17
CA ASN A 177 23.75 -2.92 -6.86
C ASN A 177 24.98 -3.83 -7.03
N SER A 178 26.10 -3.27 -7.46
CA SER A 178 27.37 -4.00 -7.53
C SER A 178 27.77 -4.48 -6.13
N ARG A 179 28.52 -5.59 -6.05
CA ARG A 179 29.07 -6.06 -4.77
C ARG A 179 29.87 -4.98 -4.05
N ALA A 180 30.58 -4.13 -4.80
CA ALA A 180 31.32 -2.99 -4.24
C ALA A 180 30.37 -1.95 -3.62
N TYR A 181 29.25 -1.65 -4.28
CA TYR A 181 28.23 -0.75 -3.75
C TYR A 181 27.57 -1.30 -2.48
N ILE A 182 27.18 -2.58 -2.46
CA ILE A 182 26.61 -3.23 -1.27
C ILE A 182 27.61 -3.19 -0.10
N THR A 183 28.90 -3.44 -0.39
CA THR A 183 29.97 -3.34 0.62
C THR A 183 30.13 -1.91 1.13
N LEU A 184 30.01 -0.90 0.25
CA LEU A 184 30.07 0.50 0.64
C LEU A 184 28.83 0.93 1.44
N ALA A 185 27.63 0.47 1.09
CA ALA A 185 26.39 0.77 1.81
C ALA A 185 26.45 0.27 3.26
N THR A 186 27.11 -0.88 3.47
CA THR A 186 27.35 -1.43 4.81
C THR A 186 28.53 -0.78 5.55
N HIS A 187 29.24 0.20 4.97
CA HIS A 187 30.32 0.93 5.63
C HIS A 187 29.78 1.87 6.72
N HIS A 188 30.49 2.01 7.85
CA HIS A 188 30.01 2.77 9.02
C HIS A 188 29.62 4.22 8.70
N ALA A 189 30.33 4.90 7.80
CA ALA A 189 30.00 6.26 7.37
C ALA A 189 28.67 6.32 6.60
N MET A 190 28.38 5.32 5.76
CA MET A 190 27.11 5.23 5.03
C MET A 190 25.97 4.86 5.97
N ARG A 191 26.20 3.98 6.94
CA ARG A 191 25.22 3.69 8.01
C ARG A 191 24.87 4.94 8.82
N GLY A 192 25.86 5.69 9.29
CA GLY A 192 25.60 6.92 10.06
C GLY A 192 24.86 8.00 9.25
N ALA A 193 25.12 8.10 7.95
CA ALA A 193 24.36 8.95 7.05
C ALA A 193 22.90 8.45 6.86
N SER A 194 22.72 7.13 6.75
CA SER A 194 21.41 6.48 6.67
C SER A 194 20.60 6.74 7.94
N ASP A 195 21.16 6.53 9.13
CA ASP A 195 20.49 6.77 10.41
C ASP A 195 20.00 8.23 10.54
N SER A 196 20.83 9.18 10.11
CA SER A 196 20.47 10.61 10.08
C SER A 196 19.34 10.89 9.08
N ALA A 197 19.35 10.21 7.94
CA ALA A 197 18.31 10.32 6.93
C ALA A 197 16.99 9.66 7.36
N GLU A 198 17.05 8.55 8.11
CA GLU A 198 15.87 7.93 8.73
C GLU A 198 15.20 8.89 9.71
N HIS A 199 15.97 9.59 10.54
CA HIS A 199 15.41 10.60 11.43
C HIS A 199 14.73 11.75 10.66
N ALA A 200 15.32 12.18 9.54
CA ALA A 200 14.69 13.17 8.67
C ALA A 200 13.39 12.64 8.03
N LEU A 201 13.34 11.35 7.68
CA LEU A 201 12.12 10.72 7.18
C LEU A 201 11.03 10.62 8.26
N GLU A 202 11.38 10.28 9.50
CA GLU A 202 10.44 10.29 10.62
C GLU A 202 9.79 11.67 10.81
N ARG A 203 10.60 12.73 10.73
CA ARG A 203 10.08 14.11 10.78
C ARG A 203 9.23 14.46 9.57
N ALA A 204 9.62 14.02 8.37
CA ALA A 204 8.80 14.21 7.18
C ALA A 204 7.44 13.49 7.28
N LEU A 205 7.37 12.32 7.91
CA LEU A 205 6.10 11.62 8.19
C LEU A 205 5.23 12.40 9.20
N ASP A 206 5.83 12.98 10.23
CA ASP A 206 5.10 13.83 11.18
C ASP A 206 4.56 15.11 10.51
N TRP A 207 5.36 15.72 9.64
CA TRP A 207 4.92 16.86 8.84
C TRP A 207 3.80 16.47 7.88
N LEU A 208 3.91 15.31 7.23
CA LEU A 208 2.88 14.79 6.35
C LEU A 208 1.56 14.56 7.09
N ALA A 209 1.62 14.03 8.33
CA ALA A 209 0.45 13.92 9.20
C ALA A 209 -0.21 15.29 9.46
N VAL A 210 0.58 16.29 9.86
CA VAL A 210 0.08 17.66 10.09
C VAL A 210 -0.53 18.26 8.81
N TRP A 211 0.11 18.02 7.67
CA TRP A 211 -0.30 18.51 6.37
C TRP A 211 -1.63 17.90 5.89
N PHE A 212 -1.85 16.61 6.15
CA PHE A 212 -3.12 15.93 5.87
C PHE A 212 -4.22 16.37 6.84
N GLU A 213 -3.92 16.53 8.14
CA GLU A 213 -4.87 17.06 9.13
C GLU A 213 -5.36 18.47 8.75
N SER A 214 -4.46 19.34 8.28
CA SER A 214 -4.85 20.69 7.85
C SER A 214 -5.74 20.70 6.60
N ARG A 215 -5.88 19.56 5.92
CA ARG A 215 -6.80 19.32 4.79
C ARG A 215 -8.05 18.54 5.19
N GLY A 216 -8.30 18.44 6.49
CA GLY A 216 -9.50 17.80 7.03
C GLY A 216 -9.46 16.27 7.00
N MET A 217 -8.30 15.66 6.74
CA MET A 217 -8.17 14.21 6.72
C MET A 217 -7.95 13.65 8.13
N GLY A 218 -8.56 12.48 8.41
CA GLY A 218 -8.34 11.77 9.66
C GLY A 218 -6.96 11.13 9.71
N ILE A 219 -6.22 11.33 10.80
CA ILE A 219 -4.91 10.71 11.01
C ILE A 219 -4.90 9.87 12.29
N ASP A 220 -4.37 8.66 12.18
CA ASP A 220 -4.01 7.80 13.32
C ASP A 220 -2.51 7.97 13.55
N ARG A 221 -2.15 8.95 14.39
CA ARG A 221 -0.74 9.31 14.66
C ARG A 221 0.03 8.17 15.32
N ALA A 222 -0.64 7.37 16.15
CA ALA A 222 0.00 6.26 16.85
C ALA A 222 0.46 5.20 15.85
N ARG A 223 -0.38 4.88 14.85
CA ARG A 223 -0.11 3.85 13.85
C ARG A 223 0.42 4.39 12.51
N ARG A 224 0.67 5.69 12.42
CA ARG A 224 1.11 6.40 11.20
C ARG A 224 0.21 6.12 9.99
N LEU A 225 -1.11 6.16 10.17
CA LEU A 225 -2.10 5.97 9.10
C LEU A 225 -2.88 7.25 8.79
N VAL A 226 -3.31 7.38 7.54
CA VAL A 226 -4.25 8.39 7.06
C VAL A 226 -5.54 7.73 6.58
N ASN A 227 -6.68 8.31 6.95
CA ASN A 227 -7.98 7.86 6.50
C ASN A 227 -8.16 8.23 5.02
N ILE A 228 -8.22 7.21 4.17
CA ILE A 228 -8.48 7.33 2.74
C ILE A 228 -9.63 6.38 2.43
N PRO A 229 -10.88 6.88 2.39
CA PRO A 229 -12.05 6.06 2.14
C PRO A 229 -11.92 5.26 0.84
N GLY A 230 -12.22 3.96 0.91
CA GLY A 230 -12.08 3.02 -0.19
C GLY A 230 -10.70 2.36 -0.30
N TYR A 231 -9.73 2.72 0.54
CA TYR A 231 -8.43 2.06 0.57
C TYR A 231 -8.57 0.57 0.95
N GLU A 232 -8.01 -0.31 0.13
CA GLU A 232 -7.95 -1.75 0.36
C GLU A 232 -6.55 -2.18 0.85
N PRO A 233 -6.45 -2.75 2.06
CA PRO A 233 -5.17 -3.20 2.62
C PRO A 233 -4.67 -4.48 1.93
N LEU A 234 -3.34 -4.64 1.87
CA LEU A 234 -2.71 -5.89 1.43
C LEU A 234 -2.38 -6.74 2.65
N PHE A 235 -2.82 -8.00 2.65
CA PHE A 235 -2.42 -9.03 3.61
C PHE A 235 -1.53 -10.06 2.95
N HIS A 236 -0.45 -10.46 3.63
CA HIS A 236 0.48 -11.46 3.12
C HIS A 236 1.10 -12.26 4.26
N ARG A 237 1.16 -13.58 4.08
CA ARG A 237 1.93 -14.48 4.93
C ARG A 237 3.12 -15.02 4.17
N THR A 238 4.28 -15.00 4.80
CA THR A 238 5.52 -15.51 4.23
C THR A 238 6.16 -16.47 5.22
N SER A 239 6.55 -17.65 4.75
CA SER A 239 7.34 -18.61 5.53
C SER A 239 8.80 -18.51 5.09
N GLN A 240 9.70 -18.24 6.02
CA GLN A 240 11.13 -18.35 5.78
C GLN A 240 11.53 -19.83 5.79
N GLY A 241 11.22 -20.54 4.71
CA GLY A 241 11.86 -21.83 4.45
C GLY A 241 13.33 -21.59 4.11
N ILE A 242 14.25 -21.99 5.00
CA ILE A 242 15.67 -22.15 4.68
C ILE A 242 15.84 -23.32 3.72
#